data_AF-A0A383DWS2-F1
#
_entry.id   AF-A0A383DWS2-F1
#
_cell.length_a   1.000
_cell.length_b   1.000
_cell.length_c   1.000
_cell.angle_alpha   90.00
_cell.angle_beta   90.00
_cell.angle_gamma   90.00
#
_symmetry.space_group_name_H-M   'P 1'
#
loop_
_entity.id
_entity.type
_entity.pdbx_description
1 polymer ?
#
loop_
_entity_poly.entity_id
_entity_poly.type
_entity_poly.pdbx_seq_one_letter_code
_entity_poly.pdbx_strand_id
1 'polypeptide(L)'
;KKFSTYSILQALQKVLVIILGLIAIHLFSYEGLIFALAFSYLIFIIGTFRILKETKFDWNLLKQKWKFIANNYLMRVLGSLGNQVDKILVMPLLGAAILGNYSLGLQVLVVCNSISTIIFKFILPYDSTNVSTQQVKKYLIIISIGIAALGYFLLPEIMPILFPEYSGATHAIQILVLEVIPSSFLVIFSSKFLSLEKTGILLVSNGVALTTMIVGVISLGTIYGITGLFLTMV
;
A
#
# COMPACT_ATOMS: atom_id res chain seq x y z
N LYS A 1 -21.35 -8.66 6.50
CA LYS A 1 -20.07 -8.51 5.77
C LYS A 1 -19.76 -9.83 5.06
N LYS A 2 -19.50 -9.85 3.75
CA LYS A 2 -19.22 -11.09 2.99
C LYS A 2 -17.71 -11.28 2.76
N PHE A 3 -16.94 -11.38 3.85
CA PHE A 3 -15.47 -11.45 3.76
C PHE A 3 -15.00 -12.69 2.98
N SER A 4 -15.57 -13.86 3.24
CA SER A 4 -15.18 -15.11 2.57
C SER A 4 -15.35 -15.03 1.05
N THR A 5 -16.54 -14.64 0.56
CA THR A 5 -16.80 -14.49 -0.87
C THR A 5 -15.87 -13.48 -1.52
N TYR A 6 -15.62 -12.35 -0.86
CA TYR A 6 -14.71 -11.33 -1.37
C TYR A 6 -13.26 -11.83 -1.44
N SER A 7 -12.79 -12.56 -0.43
CA SER A 7 -11.46 -13.16 -0.42
C SER A 7 -11.28 -14.20 -1.53
N ILE A 8 -12.29 -15.04 -1.78
CA ILE A 8 -12.25 -16.02 -2.88
C ILE A 8 -12.15 -15.31 -4.23
N LEU A 9 -12.97 -14.27 -4.46
CA LEU A 9 -12.90 -13.49 -5.70
C LEU A 9 -11.54 -12.79 -5.85
N GLN A 10 -10.99 -12.25 -4.76
CA GLN A 10 -9.68 -11.61 -4.80
C GLN A 10 -8.56 -12.61 -5.12
N ALA A 11 -8.58 -13.80 -4.52
CA ALA A 11 -7.63 -14.87 -4.82
C ALA A 11 -7.74 -15.33 -6.28
N LEU A 12 -8.97 -15.51 -6.77
CA LEU A 12 -9.24 -15.84 -8.16
C LEU A 12 -8.71 -14.76 -9.11
N GLN A 13 -8.89 -13.48 -8.79
CA GLN A 13 -8.32 -12.38 -9.57
C GLN A 13 -6.80 -12.46 -9.63
N LYS A 14 -6.12 -12.77 -8.53
CA LYS A 14 -4.65 -12.91 -8.51
C LYS A 14 -4.16 -14.08 -9.36
N VAL A 15 -4.84 -15.23 -9.28
CA VAL A 15 -4.54 -16.38 -10.15
C VAL A 15 -4.75 -16.03 -11.62
N LEU A 16 -5.83 -15.32 -11.95
CA LEU A 16 -6.10 -14.85 -13.31
C LEU A 16 -5.02 -13.88 -13.83
N VAL A 17 -4.51 -12.98 -12.99
CA VAL A 17 -3.38 -12.10 -13.40
C VAL A 17 -2.17 -12.93 -13.81
N ILE A 18 -1.86 -14.00 -13.08
CA ILE A 18 -0.70 -14.86 -13.40
C ILE A 18 -0.94 -15.56 -14.75
N ILE A 19 -2.09 -16.23 -14.90
CA ILE A 19 -2.41 -17.00 -16.11
C ILE A 19 -2.49 -16.07 -17.33
N LEU A 20 -3.28 -15.00 -17.25
CA LEU A 20 -3.43 -14.03 -18.34
C LEU A 20 -2.14 -13.27 -18.61
N GLY A 21 -1.34 -13.00 -17.57
CA GLY A 21 -0.06 -12.30 -17.69
C GLY A 21 0.95 -13.10 -18.50
N LEU A 22 1.08 -14.40 -18.23
CA LEU A 22 1.93 -15.29 -19.01
C LEU A 22 1.51 -15.36 -20.49
N ILE A 23 0.20 -15.47 -20.74
CA ILE A 23 -0.36 -15.46 -22.09
C ILE A 23 -0.10 -14.12 -22.79
N ALA A 24 -0.36 -13.00 -22.11
CA ALA A 24 -0.22 -11.67 -22.68
C ALA A 24 1.25 -11.31 -22.95
N ILE A 25 2.20 -11.76 -22.12
CA ILE A 25 3.64 -11.60 -22.40
C ILE A 25 4.02 -12.34 -23.68
N HIS A 26 3.50 -13.55 -23.88
CA HIS A 26 3.81 -14.31 -25.09
C HIS A 26 3.26 -13.65 -26.37
N LEU A 27 2.09 -13.02 -26.28
CA LEU A 27 1.41 -12.42 -27.44
C LEU A 27 1.81 -10.96 -27.71
N PHE A 28 2.07 -10.18 -26.66
CA PHE A 28 2.22 -8.72 -26.71
C PHE A 28 3.43 -8.20 -25.93
N SER A 29 4.37 -9.08 -25.54
CA SER A 29 5.50 -8.73 -24.68
C SER A 29 5.04 -8.09 -23.36
N TYR A 30 5.91 -7.32 -22.69
CA TYR A 30 5.61 -6.75 -21.38
C TYR A 30 4.44 -5.74 -21.39
N GLU A 31 4.15 -5.10 -22.52
CA GLU A 31 3.00 -4.20 -22.68
C GLU A 31 1.66 -4.94 -22.47
N GLY A 32 1.63 -6.23 -22.81
CA GLY A 32 0.52 -7.14 -22.61
C GLY A 32 0.04 -7.25 -21.15
N LEU A 33 0.92 -6.97 -20.17
CA LEU A 33 0.60 -7.09 -18.75
C LEU A 33 -0.54 -6.17 -18.32
N ILE A 34 -0.68 -5.00 -18.95
CA ILE A 34 -1.77 -4.07 -18.66
C ILE A 34 -3.13 -4.70 -19.01
N PHE A 35 -3.21 -5.38 -20.16
CA PHE A 35 -4.42 -6.09 -20.57
C PHE A 35 -4.73 -7.26 -19.64
N ALA A 36 -3.73 -8.07 -19.29
CA ALA A 36 -3.89 -9.16 -18.34
C ALA A 36 -4.46 -8.67 -17.00
N LEU A 37 -3.94 -7.56 -16.48
CA LEU A 37 -4.43 -6.93 -15.27
C LEU A 37 -5.88 -6.47 -15.44
N ALA A 38 -6.21 -5.75 -16.52
CA ALA A 38 -7.56 -5.26 -16.77
C ALA A 38 -8.59 -6.41 -16.89
N PHE A 39 -8.28 -7.43 -17.69
CA PHE A 39 -9.16 -8.58 -17.90
C PHE A 39 -9.37 -9.41 -16.64
N SER A 40 -8.36 -9.54 -15.78
CA SER A 40 -8.48 -10.26 -14.51
C SER A 40 -9.57 -9.68 -13.59
N TYR A 41 -9.87 -8.39 -13.69
CA TYR A 41 -10.89 -7.73 -12.87
C TYR A 41 -12.32 -7.93 -13.38
N LEU A 42 -12.52 -8.48 -14.59
CA LEU A 42 -13.88 -8.72 -15.12
C LEU A 42 -14.71 -9.66 -14.24
N ILE A 43 -14.07 -10.53 -13.44
CA ILE A 43 -14.79 -11.41 -12.51
C ILE A 43 -15.64 -10.65 -11.47
N PHE A 44 -15.30 -9.39 -11.19
CA PHE A 44 -16.05 -8.56 -10.23
C PHE A 44 -17.28 -7.88 -10.85
N ILE A 45 -17.42 -7.91 -12.18
CA ILE A 45 -18.50 -7.25 -12.91
C ILE A 45 -19.87 -7.77 -12.47
N ILE A 46 -20.04 -9.10 -12.42
CA ILE A 46 -21.31 -9.74 -12.08
C ILE A 46 -21.77 -9.31 -10.67
N GLY A 47 -20.86 -9.33 -9.69
CA GLY A 47 -21.16 -8.90 -8.32
C GLY A 47 -21.51 -7.41 -8.24
N THR A 48 -20.78 -6.57 -8.98
CA THR A 48 -21.00 -5.11 -9.01
C THR A 48 -22.35 -4.76 -9.64
N PHE A 49 -22.67 -5.33 -10.80
CA PHE A 49 -23.96 -5.10 -11.48
C PHE A 49 -25.15 -5.54 -10.62
N ARG A 50 -25.02 -6.68 -9.92
CA ARG A 50 -26.07 -7.13 -9.01
C ARG A 50 -26.33 -6.13 -7.91
N ILE A 51 -25.27 -5.62 -7.27
CA ILE A 51 -25.40 -4.60 -6.20
C ILE A 51 -26.05 -3.34 -6.75
N LEU A 52 -25.61 -2.84 -7.91
CA LEU A 52 -26.17 -1.63 -8.54
C LEU A 52 -27.66 -1.79 -8.91
N LYS A 53 -28.11 -3.00 -9.28
CA LYS A 53 -29.51 -3.28 -9.57
C LYS A 53 -30.37 -3.37 -8.31
N GLU A 54 -29.82 -3.91 -7.22
CA GLU A 54 -30.53 -4.10 -5.94
C GLU A 54 -30.55 -2.82 -5.08
N THR A 55 -29.62 -1.89 -5.28
CA THR A 55 -29.55 -0.61 -4.54
C THR A 55 -30.13 0.56 -5.34
N LYS A 56 -31.06 1.29 -4.74
CA LYS A 56 -31.55 2.57 -5.29
C LYS A 56 -30.56 3.68 -4.96
N PHE A 57 -30.28 4.54 -5.93
CA PHE A 57 -29.40 5.69 -5.73
C PHE A 57 -30.09 6.78 -4.89
N ASP A 58 -29.43 7.25 -3.83
CA ASP A 58 -29.95 8.29 -2.93
C ASP A 58 -29.12 9.58 -3.06
N TRP A 59 -29.68 10.56 -3.78
CA TRP A 59 -29.06 11.87 -3.98
C TRP A 59 -28.93 12.69 -2.70
N ASN A 60 -29.85 12.53 -1.75
CA ASN A 60 -29.82 13.28 -0.50
C ASN A 60 -28.70 12.76 0.40
N LEU A 61 -28.53 11.44 0.46
CA LEU A 61 -27.41 10.81 1.17
C LEU A 61 -26.07 11.23 0.56
N LEU A 62 -25.96 11.29 -0.77
CA LEU A 62 -24.74 11.75 -1.45
C LEU A 62 -24.41 13.20 -1.05
N LYS A 63 -25.38 14.11 -1.08
CA LYS A 63 -25.19 15.51 -0.68
C LYS A 63 -24.75 15.61 0.78
N GLN A 64 -25.38 14.85 1.67
CA GLN A 64 -25.04 14.84 3.09
C GLN A 64 -23.61 14.33 3.35
N LYS A 65 -23.14 13.35 2.57
CA LYS A 65 -21.84 12.70 2.74
C LYS A 65 -20.77 13.20 1.77
N TRP A 66 -21.05 14.24 0.98
CA TRP A 66 -20.17 14.73 -0.08
C TRP A 66 -18.76 15.06 0.42
N LYS A 67 -18.65 15.79 1.54
CA LYS A 67 -17.36 16.14 2.13
C LYS A 67 -16.52 14.92 2.50
N PHE A 68 -17.15 13.90 3.08
CA PHE A 68 -16.48 12.64 3.42
C PHE A 68 -15.97 11.92 2.16
N ILE A 69 -16.83 11.81 1.13
CA ILE A 69 -16.52 11.15 -0.15
C ILE A 69 -15.39 11.89 -0.88
N ALA A 70 -15.50 13.21 -1.05
CA ALA A 70 -14.52 14.03 -1.73
C ALA A 70 -13.15 13.95 -1.03
N ASN A 71 -13.11 14.07 0.30
CA ASN A 71 -11.88 13.91 1.05
C ASN A 71 -11.28 12.52 0.89
N ASN A 72 -12.09 11.46 0.96
CA ASN A 72 -11.60 10.09 0.79
C ASN A 72 -11.03 9.85 -0.62
N TYR A 73 -11.68 10.40 -1.64
CA TYR A 73 -11.17 10.34 -3.01
C TYR A 73 -9.85 11.09 -3.16
N LEU A 74 -9.75 12.32 -2.65
CA LEU A 74 -8.51 13.10 -2.66
C LEU A 74 -7.39 12.39 -1.88
N MET A 75 -7.69 11.79 -0.72
CA MET A 75 -6.73 10.99 0.03
C MET A 75 -6.18 9.84 -0.81
N ARG A 76 -7.04 9.17 -1.60
CA ARG A 76 -6.63 8.06 -2.46
C ARG A 76 -5.76 8.53 -3.62
N VAL A 77 -6.07 9.68 -4.21
CA VAL A 77 -5.24 10.32 -5.23
C VAL A 77 -3.87 10.70 -4.65
N LEU A 78 -3.85 11.43 -3.53
CA LEU A 78 -2.62 11.84 -2.86
C LEU A 78 -1.76 10.66 -2.43
N GLY A 79 -2.36 9.62 -1.84
CA GLY A 79 -1.64 8.39 -1.50
C GLY A 79 -1.08 7.66 -2.73
N SER A 80 -1.82 7.64 -3.83
CA SER A 80 -1.33 7.06 -5.09
C SER A 80 -0.19 7.89 -5.71
N LEU A 81 -0.25 9.21 -5.60
CA LEU A 81 0.82 10.10 -6.06
C LEU A 81 2.07 9.91 -5.22
N GLY A 82 1.97 9.81 -3.89
CA GLY A 82 3.11 9.55 -3.01
C GLY A 82 3.94 8.35 -3.41
N ASN A 83 3.26 7.24 -3.72
CA ASN A 83 3.89 5.98 -4.14
C ASN A 83 4.62 6.01 -5.51
N GLN A 84 4.53 7.14 -6.23
CA GLN A 84 5.12 7.33 -7.55
C GLN A 84 6.02 8.57 -7.62
N VAL A 85 5.70 9.62 -6.86
CA VAL A 85 6.45 10.88 -6.83
C VAL A 85 7.88 10.63 -6.37
N ASP A 86 8.08 9.77 -5.37
CA ASP A 86 9.40 9.31 -4.95
C ASP A 86 10.24 8.77 -6.12
N LYS A 87 9.70 7.87 -6.93
CA LYS A 87 10.39 7.29 -8.10
C LYS A 87 10.65 8.31 -9.20
N ILE A 88 9.68 9.19 -9.46
CA ILE A 88 9.80 10.27 -10.43
C ILE A 88 10.93 11.24 -10.02
N LEU A 89 11.15 11.45 -8.73
CA LEU A 89 12.24 12.27 -8.20
C LEU A 89 13.58 11.52 -8.18
N VAL A 90 13.59 10.27 -7.72
CA VAL A 90 14.81 9.46 -7.59
C VAL A 90 15.47 9.23 -8.95
N MET A 91 14.70 8.96 -10.01
CA MET A 91 15.26 8.68 -11.33
C MET A 91 16.19 9.79 -11.88
N PRO A 92 15.75 11.07 -12.00
CA PRO A 92 16.60 12.15 -12.49
C PRO A 92 17.68 12.57 -11.48
N LEU A 93 17.42 12.46 -10.17
CA LEU A 93 18.37 12.92 -9.15
C LEU A 93 19.51 11.94 -8.88
N LEU A 94 19.20 10.64 -8.91
CA LEU A 94 20.07 9.57 -8.39
C LEU A 94 20.33 8.46 -9.43
N GLY A 95 19.62 8.47 -10.55
CA GLY A 95 19.83 7.54 -11.65
C GLY A 95 19.12 6.19 -11.49
N ALA A 96 19.13 5.41 -12.57
CA ALA A 96 18.36 4.17 -12.68
C ALA A 96 18.84 3.06 -11.71
N ALA A 97 20.14 2.98 -11.42
CA ALA A 97 20.68 1.96 -10.52
C ALA A 97 20.16 2.13 -9.09
N ILE A 98 20.15 3.36 -8.57
CA ILE A 98 19.60 3.66 -7.22
C ILE A 98 18.09 3.45 -7.23
N LEU A 99 17.39 3.89 -8.28
CA LEU A 99 15.95 3.69 -8.43
C LEU A 99 15.55 2.21 -8.38
N GLY A 100 16.30 1.34 -9.04
CA GLY A 100 16.07 -0.11 -9.04
C GLY A 100 16.18 -0.72 -7.65
N ASN A 101 17.27 -0.41 -6.94
CA ASN A 101 17.50 -0.85 -5.56
C ASN A 101 16.42 -0.32 -4.59
N TYR A 102 16.09 0.96 -4.71
CA TYR A 102 15.05 1.59 -3.92
C TYR A 102 13.67 0.94 -4.17
N SER A 103 13.32 0.71 -5.44
CA SER A 103 12.05 0.08 -5.82
C SER A 103 11.94 -1.37 -5.35
N LEU A 104 13.04 -2.13 -5.30
CA LEU A 104 13.06 -3.47 -4.71
C LEU A 104 12.83 -3.41 -3.20
N GLY A 105 13.50 -2.50 -2.48
CA GLY A 105 13.30 -2.31 -1.04
C GLY A 105 11.85 -1.98 -0.69
N LEU A 106 11.22 -1.08 -1.46
CA LEU A 106 9.79 -0.77 -1.28
C LEU A 106 8.88 -1.99 -1.52
N GLN A 107 9.22 -2.87 -2.46
CA GLN A 107 8.45 -4.11 -2.67
C GLN A 107 8.56 -5.06 -1.49
N VAL A 108 9.75 -5.21 -0.91
CA VAL A 108 9.94 -5.97 0.32
C VAL A 108 9.12 -5.35 1.46
N LEU A 109 9.12 -4.02 1.59
CA LEU A 109 8.31 -3.33 2.60
C LEU A 109 6.82 -3.59 2.42
N VAL A 110 6.31 -3.63 1.19
CA VAL A 110 4.91 -4.01 0.89
C VAL A 110 4.59 -5.42 1.40
N VAL A 111 5.52 -6.36 1.26
CA VAL A 111 5.35 -7.73 1.80
C VAL A 111 5.30 -7.70 3.32
N CYS A 112 6.22 -6.99 3.97
CA CYS A 112 6.23 -6.84 5.43
C CYS A 112 4.94 -6.20 5.97
N ASN A 113 4.39 -5.21 5.25
CA ASN A 113 3.16 -4.51 5.61
C ASN A 113 1.86 -5.20 5.14
N SER A 114 1.96 -6.39 4.54
CA SER A 114 0.79 -7.13 4.05
C SER A 114 -0.22 -7.42 5.17
N ILE A 115 0.27 -7.75 6.37
CA ILE A 115 -0.58 -7.98 7.55
C ILE A 115 -1.34 -6.72 7.96
N SER A 116 -0.67 -5.56 8.01
CA SER A 116 -1.29 -4.27 8.30
C SER A 116 -2.44 -3.97 7.33
N THR A 117 -2.23 -4.25 6.04
CA THR A 117 -3.24 -4.06 5.00
C THR A 117 -4.43 -5.01 5.15
N ILE A 118 -4.19 -6.28 5.53
CA ILE A 118 -5.26 -7.25 5.79
C ILE A 118 -6.06 -6.84 7.02
N ILE A 119 -5.38 -6.48 8.11
CA ILE A 119 -6.02 -6.06 9.36
C ILE A 119 -6.84 -4.79 9.13
N PHE A 120 -6.35 -3.81 8.36
CA PHE A 120 -7.12 -2.61 8.02
C PHE A 120 -8.48 -2.93 7.39
N LYS A 121 -8.51 -3.83 6.39
CA LYS A 121 -9.76 -4.27 5.73
C LYS A 121 -10.72 -4.97 6.68
N PHE A 122 -10.18 -5.61 7.72
CA PHE A 122 -10.98 -6.22 8.77
C PHE A 122 -11.50 -5.18 9.77
N ILE A 123 -10.63 -4.38 10.38
CA ILE A 123 -11.00 -3.48 11.48
C ILE A 123 -11.90 -2.33 11.05
N LEU A 124 -11.71 -1.76 9.84
CA LEU A 124 -12.45 -0.58 9.40
C LEU A 124 -13.98 -0.82 9.39
N PRO A 125 -14.51 -1.87 8.73
CA PRO A 125 -15.93 -2.17 8.79
C PRO A 125 -16.46 -2.44 10.21
N TYR A 126 -15.63 -2.93 11.15
CA TYR A 126 -16.07 -3.22 12.54
C TYR A 126 -16.08 -1.95 13.41
N ASP A 127 -15.05 -1.12 13.27
CA ASP A 127 -14.96 0.19 13.90
C ASP A 127 -16.13 1.08 13.48
N SER A 128 -16.54 1.05 12.20
CA SER A 128 -17.74 1.79 11.71
C SER A 128 -19.06 1.32 12.31
N THR A 129 -19.09 0.10 12.87
CA THR A 129 -20.28 -0.47 13.54
C THR A 129 -20.16 -0.44 15.06
N ASN A 130 -19.20 0.30 15.62
CA ASN A 130 -18.91 0.36 17.06
C ASN A 130 -18.59 -1.00 17.72
N VAL A 131 -18.16 -1.99 16.94
CA VAL A 131 -17.72 -3.28 17.47
C VAL A 131 -16.26 -3.15 17.89
N SER A 132 -15.94 -3.62 19.10
CA SER A 132 -14.57 -3.54 19.61
C SER A 132 -13.59 -4.37 18.79
N THR A 133 -12.51 -3.73 18.35
CA THR A 133 -11.38 -4.33 17.62
C THR A 133 -10.07 -4.23 18.42
N GLN A 134 -10.13 -3.88 19.71
CA GLN A 134 -8.96 -3.53 20.53
C GLN A 134 -7.93 -4.66 20.60
N GLN A 135 -8.37 -5.92 20.75
CA GLN A 135 -7.45 -7.06 20.76
C GLN A 135 -6.75 -7.24 19.42
N VAL A 136 -7.48 -7.10 18.30
CA VAL A 136 -6.91 -7.20 16.95
C VAL A 136 -5.84 -6.11 16.73
N LYS A 137 -6.11 -4.88 17.19
CA LYS A 137 -5.16 -3.76 17.14
C LYS A 137 -3.90 -4.03 17.97
N LYS A 138 -4.04 -4.65 19.16
CA LYS A 138 -2.91 -5.05 20.00
C LYS A 138 -2.04 -6.11 19.33
N TYR A 139 -2.66 -7.15 18.76
CA TYR A 139 -1.93 -8.19 18.03
C TYR A 139 -1.24 -7.65 16.79
N LEU A 140 -1.86 -6.71 16.07
CA LEU A 140 -1.21 -6.05 14.93
C LEU A 140 0.12 -5.41 15.34
N ILE A 141 0.15 -4.63 16.43
CA ILE A 141 1.40 -3.99 16.89
C ILE A 141 2.46 -5.04 17.26
N ILE A 142 2.08 -6.09 18.00
CA ILE A 142 3.01 -7.15 18.41
C ILE A 142 3.60 -7.87 17.18
N ILE A 143 2.75 -8.21 16.21
CA ILE A 143 3.18 -8.87 14.97
C ILE A 143 4.07 -7.94 14.15
N SER A 144 3.72 -6.66 14.03
CA SER A 144 4.53 -5.66 13.32
C SER A 144 5.92 -5.48 13.94
N ILE A 145 6.04 -5.48 15.27
CA ILE A 145 7.34 -5.48 15.96
C ILE A 145 8.13 -6.75 15.62
N GLY A 146 7.48 -7.91 15.63
CA GLY A 146 8.10 -9.18 15.24
C GLY A 146 8.60 -9.18 13.79
N ILE A 147 7.80 -8.67 12.85
CA ILE A 147 8.18 -8.54 11.44
C ILE A 147 9.34 -7.57 11.27
N ALA A 148 9.32 -6.42 11.95
CA ALA A 148 10.40 -5.45 11.92
C ALA A 148 11.72 -6.05 12.44
N ALA A 149 11.68 -6.76 13.57
CA ALA A 149 12.85 -7.43 14.13
C ALA A 149 13.39 -8.52 13.20
N LEU A 150 12.52 -9.41 12.71
CA LEU A 150 12.92 -10.46 11.76
C LEU A 150 13.49 -9.85 10.48
N GLY A 151 12.85 -8.82 9.94
CA GLY A 151 13.31 -8.12 8.75
C GLY A 151 14.68 -7.49 8.95
N TYR A 152 14.89 -6.82 10.09
CA TYR A 152 16.15 -6.15 10.41
C TYR A 152 17.34 -7.11 10.43
N PHE A 153 17.16 -8.31 10.98
CA PHE A 153 18.23 -9.31 11.06
C PHE A 153 18.36 -10.18 9.82
N LEU A 154 17.25 -10.58 9.19
CA LEU A 154 17.26 -11.60 8.13
C LEU A 154 17.36 -11.02 6.71
N LEU A 155 16.76 -9.85 6.44
CA LEU A 155 16.74 -9.31 5.07
C LEU A 155 18.14 -8.99 4.51
N PRO A 156 19.10 -8.44 5.28
CA PRO A 156 20.45 -8.20 4.76
C PRO A 156 21.18 -9.47 4.32
N GLU A 157 20.86 -10.61 4.93
CA GLU A 157 21.45 -11.91 4.58
C GLU A 157 20.72 -12.55 3.39
N ILE A 158 19.39 -12.42 3.34
CA ILE A 158 18.55 -13.03 2.31
C ILE A 158 18.65 -12.27 0.97
N MET A 159 18.67 -10.93 1.01
CA MET A 159 18.61 -10.11 -0.20
C MET A 159 19.76 -10.36 -1.18
N PRO A 160 21.03 -10.44 -0.77
CA PRO A 160 22.13 -10.71 -1.70
C PRO A 160 22.02 -12.09 -2.38
N ILE A 161 21.41 -13.07 -1.70
CA ILE A 161 21.23 -14.43 -2.21
C ILE A 161 20.15 -14.45 -3.29
N LEU A 162 19.01 -13.79 -3.03
CA LEU A 162 17.87 -13.78 -3.95
C LEU A 162 18.01 -12.74 -5.08
N PHE A 163 18.66 -11.62 -4.80
CA PHE A 163 18.73 -10.43 -5.65
C PHE A 163 20.15 -9.85 -5.69
N PRO A 164 21.15 -10.61 -6.20
CA PRO A 164 22.56 -10.19 -6.17
C PRO A 164 22.82 -8.88 -6.91
N GLU A 165 22.04 -8.58 -7.95
CA GLU A 165 22.14 -7.33 -8.73
C GLU A 165 21.67 -6.08 -7.96
N TYR A 166 21.03 -6.26 -6.81
CA TYR A 166 20.46 -5.20 -5.97
C TYR A 166 21.18 -5.05 -4.62
N SER A 167 22.49 -5.27 -4.63
CA SER A 167 23.34 -5.20 -3.43
C SER A 167 23.36 -3.84 -2.74
N GLY A 168 23.02 -2.75 -3.46
CA GLY A 168 22.94 -1.41 -2.91
C GLY A 168 21.84 -1.27 -1.84
N ALA A 169 20.76 -2.04 -1.93
CA ALA A 169 19.66 -2.00 -0.95
C ALA A 169 19.94 -2.84 0.32
N THR A 170 20.89 -3.77 0.27
CA THR A 170 21.05 -4.85 1.26
C THR A 170 21.16 -4.37 2.70
N HIS A 171 22.07 -3.43 2.98
CA HIS A 171 22.22 -2.93 4.35
C HIS A 171 21.19 -1.84 4.68
N ALA A 172 20.82 -1.02 3.70
CA ALA A 172 19.87 0.05 3.90
C ALA A 172 18.47 -0.47 4.27
N ILE A 173 18.09 -1.68 3.82
CA ILE A 173 16.76 -2.25 4.09
C ILE A 173 16.46 -2.47 5.58
N GLN A 174 17.51 -2.58 6.40
CA GLN A 174 17.37 -2.67 7.85
C GLN A 174 16.64 -1.46 8.43
N ILE A 175 16.90 -0.25 7.88
CA ILE A 175 16.20 0.97 8.27
C ILE A 175 14.76 0.91 7.77
N LEU A 176 14.59 0.55 6.50
CA LEU A 176 13.28 0.56 5.84
C LEU A 176 12.26 -0.32 6.56
N VAL A 177 12.67 -1.52 7.02
CA VAL A 177 11.75 -2.47 7.64
C VAL A 177 11.30 -2.05 9.05
N LEU A 178 11.95 -1.05 9.66
CA LEU A 178 11.47 -0.46 10.91
C LEU A 178 10.16 0.33 10.70
N GLU A 179 9.87 0.79 9.48
CA GLU A 179 8.63 1.48 9.10
C GLU A 179 7.37 0.62 9.39
N VAL A 180 7.52 -0.70 9.42
CA VAL A 180 6.42 -1.65 9.68
C VAL A 180 5.73 -1.36 11.03
N ILE A 181 6.47 -0.81 12.00
CA ILE A 181 5.94 -0.43 13.31
C ILE A 181 5.05 0.82 13.20
N PRO A 182 5.54 2.01 12.77
CA PRO A 182 4.70 3.19 12.60
C PRO A 182 3.55 2.97 11.61
N SER A 183 3.74 2.19 10.54
CA SER A 183 2.66 1.85 9.60
C SER A 183 1.48 1.14 10.27
N SER A 184 1.76 0.30 11.27
CA SER A 184 0.75 -0.43 12.03
C SER A 184 -0.13 0.52 12.86
N PHE A 185 0.48 1.55 13.45
CA PHE A 185 -0.25 2.63 14.13
C PHE A 185 -1.06 3.46 13.13
N LEU A 186 -0.47 3.81 11.99
CA LEU A 186 -1.16 4.54 10.93
C LEU A 186 -2.44 3.80 10.48
N VAL A 187 -2.39 2.48 10.34
CA VAL A 187 -3.57 1.64 10.04
C VAL A 187 -4.65 1.75 11.13
N ILE A 188 -4.25 1.67 12.40
CA ILE A 188 -5.16 1.75 13.54
C ILE A 188 -5.86 3.11 13.58
N PHE A 189 -5.08 4.20 13.47
CA PHE A 189 -5.60 5.56 13.50
C PHE A 189 -6.44 5.87 12.26
N SER A 190 -6.00 5.45 11.08
CA SER A 190 -6.76 5.59 9.84
C SER A 190 -8.13 4.93 9.94
N SER A 191 -8.20 3.70 10.44
CA SER A 191 -9.48 3.01 10.67
C SER A 191 -10.39 3.82 11.61
N LYS A 192 -9.82 4.37 12.69
CA LYS A 192 -10.59 5.12 13.69
C LYS A 192 -11.11 6.46 13.15
N PHE A 193 -10.31 7.20 12.40
CA PHE A 193 -10.75 8.47 11.82
C PHE A 193 -11.73 8.26 10.68
N LEU A 194 -11.54 7.23 9.85
CA LEU A 194 -12.48 6.86 8.80
C LEU A 194 -13.83 6.41 9.37
N SER A 195 -13.85 5.62 10.44
CA SER A 195 -15.09 5.18 11.07
C SER A 195 -15.90 6.31 11.70
N LEU A 196 -15.23 7.39 12.09
CA LEU A 196 -15.84 8.63 12.60
C LEU A 196 -16.15 9.65 11.49
N GLU A 197 -15.95 9.30 10.22
CA GLU A 197 -16.06 10.21 9.06
C GLU A 197 -15.16 11.46 9.13
N LYS A 198 -14.13 11.45 9.98
CA LYS A 198 -13.16 12.53 10.17
C LYS A 198 -12.01 12.46 9.16
N THR A 199 -12.33 12.33 7.88
CA THR A 199 -11.35 12.17 6.77
C THR A 199 -10.43 13.37 6.58
N GLY A 200 -10.85 14.57 7.01
CA GLY A 200 -10.02 15.78 6.88
C GLY A 200 -8.68 15.69 7.63
N ILE A 201 -8.65 15.03 8.79
CA ILE A 201 -7.41 14.85 9.57
C ILE A 201 -6.42 13.98 8.79
N LEU A 202 -6.90 12.89 8.19
CA LEU A 202 -6.08 11.99 7.39
C LEU A 202 -5.60 12.65 6.10
N LEU A 203 -6.43 13.51 5.49
CA LEU A 203 -6.04 14.27 4.30
C LEU A 203 -4.86 15.21 4.59
N VAL A 204 -4.94 15.98 5.69
CA VAL A 204 -3.84 16.86 6.11
C VAL A 204 -2.59 16.05 6.46
N SER A 205 -2.74 14.94 7.18
CA SER A 205 -1.63 14.04 7.50
C SER A 205 -0.92 13.51 6.26
N ASN A 206 -1.68 13.09 5.24
CA ASN A 206 -1.11 12.64 3.97
C ASN A 206 -0.39 13.79 3.24
N GLY A 207 -0.96 15.00 3.24
CA GLY A 207 -0.29 16.18 2.67
C GLY A 207 1.06 16.45 3.33
N VAL A 208 1.11 16.44 4.66
CA VAL A 208 2.35 16.60 5.43
C VAL A 208 3.34 15.48 5.10
N ALA A 209 2.92 14.22 5.11
CA ALA A 209 3.78 13.08 4.79
C ALA A 209 4.38 13.20 3.38
N LEU A 210 3.58 13.58 2.38
CA LEU A 210 4.07 13.81 1.01
C LEU A 210 5.10 14.93 0.96
N THR A 211 4.87 16.04 1.65
CA THR A 211 5.84 17.15 1.68
C THR A 211 7.14 16.75 2.36
N THR A 212 7.07 16.04 3.50
CA THR A 212 8.25 15.53 4.21
C THR A 212 9.02 14.55 3.34
N MET A 213 8.33 13.65 2.65
CA MET A 213 8.93 12.71 1.70
C MET A 213 9.68 13.43 0.58
N ILE A 214 9.06 14.42 -0.07
CA ILE A 214 9.70 15.19 -1.16
C ILE A 214 10.95 15.90 -0.65
N VAL A 215 10.86 16.60 0.49
CA VAL A 215 12.00 17.29 1.09
C VAL A 215 13.10 16.30 1.47
N GLY A 216 12.74 15.15 2.04
CA GLY A 216 13.65 14.09 2.41
C GLY A 216 14.38 13.50 1.20
N VAL A 217 13.68 13.20 0.11
CA VAL A 217 14.29 12.64 -1.11
C VAL A 217 15.31 13.62 -1.70
N ILE A 218 14.97 14.91 -1.74
CA ILE A 218 15.87 15.96 -2.26
C ILE A 218 17.08 16.17 -1.35
N SER A 219 16.90 16.11 -0.03
CA SER A 219 17.97 16.36 0.95
C SER A 219 18.75 15.09 1.30
N LEU A 220 18.12 14.16 2.03
CA LEU A 220 18.74 12.92 2.50
C LEU A 220 19.10 11.99 1.35
N GLY A 221 18.25 11.90 0.33
CA GLY A 221 18.50 11.04 -0.84
C GLY A 221 19.75 11.45 -1.62
N THR A 222 19.99 12.76 -1.78
CA THR A 222 21.19 13.26 -2.50
C THR A 222 22.47 13.15 -1.69
N ILE A 223 22.38 13.26 -0.35
CA ILE A 223 23.55 13.18 0.54
C ILE A 223 23.94 11.74 0.87
N TYR A 224 22.95 10.89 1.18
CA TYR A 224 23.16 9.54 1.72
C TYR A 224 22.71 8.42 0.77
N GLY A 225 22.32 8.76 -0.47
CA GLY A 225 21.87 7.78 -1.46
C GLY A 225 20.68 6.96 -0.97
N ILE A 226 20.73 5.64 -1.19
CA ILE A 226 19.63 4.73 -0.84
C ILE A 226 19.32 4.65 0.65
N THR A 227 20.34 4.75 1.51
CA THR A 227 20.15 4.81 2.97
C THR A 227 19.35 6.05 3.34
N GLY A 228 19.67 7.18 2.72
CA GLY A 228 18.91 8.42 2.85
C GLY A 228 17.47 8.24 2.41
N LEU A 229 17.24 7.68 1.21
CA LEU A 229 15.89 7.44 0.70
C LEU A 229 15.05 6.55 1.62
N PHE A 230 15.59 5.44 2.12
CA PHE A 230 14.83 4.59 3.04
C PHE A 230 14.56 5.26 4.39
N LEU A 231 15.47 6.11 4.86
CA LEU A 231 15.22 6.90 6.06
C LEU A 231 14.05 7.88 5.88
N THR A 232 13.81 8.40 4.67
CA THR A 232 12.65 9.29 4.41
C THR A 232 11.30 8.59 4.52
N MET A 233 11.28 7.25 4.45
CA MET A 233 10.06 6.44 4.47
C MET A 233 9.64 6.04 5.90
N VAL A 234 10.58 6.09 6.86
CA VAL A 234 10.37 5.71 8.27
C VAL A 234 9.83 6.90 9.06
#